data_AF-A0AAX3X5G9-F1
#
_entry.id   AF-A0AAX3X5G9-F1
#
_cell.length_a   1.000
_cell.length_b   1.000
_cell.length_c   1.000
_cell.angle_alpha   90.00
_cell.angle_beta   90.00
_cell.angle_gamma   90.00
#
_symmetry.space_group_name_H-M   'P 1'
#
loop_
_entity.id
_entity.type
_entity.pdbx_description
1 polymer ?
#
loop_
_entity_poly.entity_id
_entity_poly.type
_entity_poly.pdbx_seq_one_letter_code
_entity_poly.pdbx_strand_id
1 'polypeptide(L)'
;MLKKRHSVKDVLKKLNITDKTLTSYADLMCEVDDNFADSLNKVRKYSGKEIEVIQYMLRRKSEGVLKEMARDEAAEVYYDQTKLDEVLNEFQKLIDKIKQR
;
A
#
# COMPACT_ATOMS: atom_id res chain seq x y z
N MET A 1 6.23 -6.34 -17.71
CA MET A 1 7.14 -5.22 -17.42
C MET A 1 7.49 -5.26 -15.93
N LEU A 2 8.77 -5.33 -15.56
CA LEU A 2 9.18 -5.28 -14.15
C LEU A 2 8.75 -3.94 -13.56
N LYS A 3 7.90 -3.95 -12.52
CA LYS A 3 7.47 -2.73 -11.84
C LYS A 3 8.72 -2.05 -11.24
N LYS A 4 8.95 -0.78 -11.60
CA LYS A 4 10.11 -0.01 -11.15
C LYS A 4 10.10 0.09 -9.61
N ARG A 5 11.20 -0.34 -8.98
CA ARG A 5 11.45 -0.14 -7.54
C ARG A 5 12.20 1.19 -7.33
N HIS A 6 11.89 1.86 -6.23
CA HIS A 6 12.43 3.16 -5.81
C HIS A 6 13.34 2.97 -4.60
N SER A 7 14.48 3.67 -4.60
CA SER A 7 15.40 3.65 -3.46
C SER A 7 14.86 4.49 -2.30
N VAL A 8 15.35 4.25 -1.08
CA VAL A 8 15.07 5.11 0.09
C VAL A 8 15.28 6.59 -0.25
N LYS A 9 16.40 6.94 -0.89
CA LYS A 9 16.72 8.31 -1.29
C LYS A 9 15.66 8.94 -2.18
N ASP A 10 15.13 8.19 -3.15
CA ASP A 10 14.08 8.67 -4.06
C ASP A 10 12.78 8.93 -3.31
N VAL A 11 12.42 8.04 -2.38
CA VAL A 11 11.19 8.17 -1.57
C VAL A 11 11.26 9.35 -0.62
N LEU A 12 12.40 9.54 0.06
CA LEU A 12 12.61 10.69 0.94
C LEU A 12 12.48 12.02 0.19
N LYS A 13 13.08 12.10 -1.01
CA LYS A 13 12.96 13.29 -1.87
C LYS A 13 11.52 13.49 -2.35
N LYS A 14 10.84 12.41 -2.74
CA LYS A 14 9.47 12.47 -3.28
C LYS A 14 8.44 12.88 -2.23
N LEU A 15 8.55 12.34 -1.02
CA LEU A 15 7.59 12.59 0.06
C LEU A 15 8.00 13.77 0.97
N ASN A 16 9.21 14.30 0.81
CA ASN A 16 9.78 15.37 1.63
C ASN A 16 9.69 15.04 3.14
N ILE A 17 10.12 13.83 3.51
CA ILE A 17 10.12 13.33 4.89
C ILE A 17 11.52 12.90 5.32
N THR A 18 11.70 12.73 6.63
CA THR A 18 12.95 12.20 7.20
C THR A 18 13.00 10.68 7.11
N ASP A 19 14.23 10.13 7.12
CA ASP A 19 14.47 8.68 7.15
C ASP A 19 13.77 8.01 8.34
N LYS A 20 13.87 8.61 9.53
CA LYS A 20 13.16 8.14 10.72
C LYS A 20 11.64 8.05 10.52
N THR A 21 11.06 9.02 9.80
CA THR A 21 9.62 9.00 9.51
C THR A 21 9.30 7.87 8.54
N LEU A 22 10.04 7.78 7.44
CA LEU A 22 9.86 6.73 6.44
C LEU A 22 9.96 5.32 7.05
N THR A 23 11.02 5.07 7.82
CA THR A 23 11.25 3.80 8.52
C THR A 23 10.11 3.49 9.49
N SER A 24 9.67 4.45 10.31
CA SER A 24 8.55 4.23 11.23
C SER A 24 7.25 3.83 10.55
N TYR A 25 6.93 4.40 9.38
CA TYR A 25 5.73 4.01 8.63
C TYR A 25 5.90 2.69 7.89
N ALA A 26 7.09 2.42 7.36
CA ALA A 26 7.40 1.17 6.69
C ALA A 26 7.39 -0.02 7.66
N ASP A 27 7.95 0.14 8.87
CA ASP A 27 7.92 -0.87 9.93
C ASP A 27 6.48 -1.20 10.33
N LEU A 28 5.64 -0.18 10.47
CA LEU A 28 4.22 -0.35 10.82
C LEU A 28 3.45 -1.13 9.73
N MET A 29 3.78 -0.92 8.45
CA MET A 29 3.21 -1.70 7.35
C MET A 29 3.81 -3.11 7.23
N CYS A 30 5.03 -3.34 7.74
CA CYS A 30 5.60 -4.68 7.82
C CYS A 30 4.82 -5.58 8.79
N GLU A 31 4.07 -5.02 9.74
CA GLU A 31 3.15 -5.80 10.59
C GLU A 31 1.94 -6.36 9.82
N VAL A 32 1.65 -5.82 8.63
CA VAL A 32 0.53 -6.24 7.76
C VAL A 32 1.03 -7.09 6.59
N ASP A 33 2.14 -6.68 5.99
CA ASP A 33 2.82 -7.41 4.91
C ASP A 33 4.32 -7.48 5.21
N ASP A 34 4.79 -8.67 5.58
CA ASP A 34 6.18 -8.94 5.93
C ASP A 34 7.18 -8.59 4.81
N ASN A 35 6.72 -8.42 3.57
CA ASN A 35 7.54 -8.07 2.41
C ASN A 35 7.45 -6.58 2.03
N PHE A 36 6.73 -5.76 2.81
CA PHE A 36 6.57 -4.34 2.54
C PHE A 36 7.93 -3.63 2.46
N ALA A 37 8.11 -2.88 1.37
CA ALA A 37 9.34 -2.17 1.04
C ALA A 37 10.57 -3.08 0.85
N ASP A 38 10.37 -4.30 0.35
CA ASP A 38 11.45 -5.29 0.16
C ASP A 38 12.23 -5.51 1.48
N SER A 39 11.55 -5.44 2.63
CA SER A 39 12.09 -5.55 4.00
C SER A 39 13.00 -6.76 4.25
N LEU A 40 12.77 -7.86 3.54
CA LEU A 40 13.60 -9.07 3.60
C LEU A 40 15.00 -8.88 3.02
N ASN A 41 15.23 -7.81 2.25
CA ASN A 41 16.53 -7.46 1.69
C ASN A 41 17.30 -6.51 2.62
N LYS A 42 18.64 -6.53 2.50
CA LYS A 42 19.53 -5.62 3.26
C LYS A 42 19.22 -4.12 3.06
N VAL A 43 18.59 -3.77 1.95
CA VAL A 43 18.26 -2.39 1.58
C VAL A 43 16.81 -2.32 1.13
N ARG A 44 16.00 -1.53 1.85
CA ARG A 44 14.60 -1.30 1.53
C ARG A 44 14.44 -0.67 0.15
N LYS A 45 13.44 -1.13 -0.59
CA LYS A 45 13.05 -0.62 -1.90
C LYS A 45 11.53 -0.61 -2.01
N TYR A 46 11.01 0.46 -2.59
CA TYR A 46 9.57 0.71 -2.60
C TYR A 46 9.03 0.64 -4.02
N SER A 47 7.92 -0.03 -4.22
CA SER A 47 7.09 0.11 -5.41
C SER A 47 6.36 1.45 -5.37
N GLY A 48 5.86 1.90 -6.53
CA GLY A 48 5.04 3.10 -6.61
C GLY A 48 3.82 3.02 -5.68
N LYS A 49 3.21 1.83 -5.62
CA LYS A 49 2.09 1.53 -4.73
C LYS A 49 2.54 1.75 -3.26
N GLU A 50 3.66 1.18 -2.80
CA GLU A 50 4.05 1.26 -1.37
C GLU A 50 4.34 2.71 -0.94
N ILE A 51 4.80 3.54 -1.87
CA ILE A 51 4.95 4.98 -1.65
C ILE A 51 3.59 5.65 -1.43
N GLU A 52 2.55 5.25 -2.17
CA GLU A 52 1.18 5.76 -2.01
C GLU A 52 0.58 5.40 -0.65
N VAL A 53 0.87 4.21 -0.11
CA VAL A 53 0.49 3.83 1.27
C VAL A 53 1.07 4.81 2.28
N ILE A 54 2.37 5.03 2.21
CA ILE A 54 3.07 5.89 3.16
C ILE A 54 2.54 7.32 3.03
N GLN A 55 2.29 7.78 1.80
CA GLN A 55 1.66 9.08 1.55
C GLN A 55 0.25 9.18 2.14
N TYR A 56 -0.57 8.13 2.01
CA TYR A 56 -1.89 8.05 2.62
C TYR A 56 -1.79 8.19 4.14
N MET A 57 -0.94 7.41 4.78
CA MET A 57 -0.79 7.41 6.25
C MET A 57 -0.26 8.75 6.77
N LEU A 58 0.63 9.41 6.03
CA LEU A 58 1.11 10.76 6.34
C LEU A 58 -0.03 11.79 6.31
N ARG A 59 -0.92 11.70 5.32
CA ARG A 59 -2.10 12.56 5.21
C ARG A 59 -3.05 12.34 6.40
N ARG A 60 -3.35 11.08 6.74
CA ARG A 60 -4.21 10.76 7.90
C ARG A 60 -3.62 11.29 9.21
N LYS A 61 -2.30 11.19 9.40
CA LYS A 61 -1.63 11.82 10.54
C LYS A 61 -1.81 13.35 10.56
N SER A 62 -1.76 14.03 9.41
CA SER A 62 -2.01 15.48 9.35
C SER A 62 -3.45 15.87 9.69
N GLU A 63 -4.38 14.92 9.52
CA GLU A 63 -5.79 15.05 9.92
C GLU A 63 -6.04 14.66 11.39
N GLY A 64 -4.98 14.37 12.15
CA GLY A 64 -5.05 14.02 13.57
C GLY A 64 -5.31 12.54 13.86
N VAL A 65 -5.27 11.69 12.84
CA VAL A 65 -5.48 10.24 12.99
C VAL A 65 -4.22 9.58 13.53
N LEU A 66 -4.40 8.63 14.46
CA LEU A 66 -3.32 7.82 15.01
C LEU A 66 -2.68 6.96 13.92
N LYS A 67 -1.38 6.68 14.03
CA LYS A 67 -0.64 5.97 12.99
C LYS A 67 -1.16 4.55 12.76
N GLU A 68 -1.59 3.89 13.83
CA GLU A 68 -2.11 2.53 13.86
C GLU A 68 -3.47 2.47 13.16
N MET A 69 -4.34 3.45 13.41
CA MET A 69 -5.61 3.58 12.67
C MET A 69 -5.36 3.88 11.19
N ALA A 70 -4.39 4.74 10.89
CA ALA A 70 -4.01 5.04 9.52
C ALA A 70 -3.41 3.82 8.80
N ARG A 71 -2.72 2.90 9.52
CA ARG A 71 -2.27 1.60 9.00
C ARG A 71 -3.44 0.72 8.64
N ASP A 72 -4.40 0.57 9.54
CA ASP A 72 -5.55 -0.32 9.34
C ASP A 72 -6.38 0.17 8.14
N GLU A 73 -6.66 1.47 8.09
CA GLU A 73 -7.33 2.08 6.93
C GLU A 73 -6.51 1.94 5.64
N ALA A 74 -5.19 2.16 5.72
CA ALA A 74 -4.33 1.99 4.56
C ALA A 74 -4.33 0.53 4.09
N ALA A 75 -4.26 -0.44 5.00
CA ALA A 75 -4.30 -1.86 4.68
C ALA A 75 -5.62 -2.24 4.00
N GLU A 76 -6.75 -1.77 4.53
CA GLU A 76 -8.06 -1.97 3.93
C GLU A 76 -8.12 -1.37 2.52
N VAL A 77 -7.83 -0.09 2.36
CA VAL A 77 -7.94 0.61 1.06
C VAL A 77 -6.92 0.10 0.03
N TYR A 78 -5.74 -0.31 0.50
CA TYR A 78 -4.61 -0.65 -0.36
C TYR A 78 -4.57 -2.12 -0.77
N TYR A 79 -4.97 -3.05 0.12
CA TYR A 79 -4.99 -4.48 -0.17
C TYR A 79 -6.36 -5.00 -0.63
N ASP A 80 -7.43 -4.19 -0.61
CA ASP A 80 -8.75 -4.60 -1.16
C ASP A 80 -8.79 -4.79 -2.68
N GLN A 81 -7.67 -4.69 -3.38
CA GLN A 81 -7.62 -5.08 -4.80
C GLN A 81 -8.00 -6.56 -4.99
N THR A 82 -7.72 -7.40 -3.99
CA THR A 82 -8.13 -8.81 -3.95
C THR A 82 -9.66 -8.95 -3.83
N LYS A 83 -10.31 -8.14 -2.98
CA LYS A 83 -11.78 -8.09 -2.92
C LYS A 83 -12.37 -7.48 -4.19
N LEU A 84 -11.73 -6.48 -4.79
CA LEU A 84 -12.20 -5.88 -6.04
C LEU A 84 -12.17 -6.90 -7.18
N ASP A 85 -11.10 -7.68 -7.32
CA ASP A 85 -11.00 -8.73 -8.33
C ASP A 85 -11.99 -9.87 -8.05
N GLU A 86 -12.23 -10.23 -6.78
CA GLU A 86 -13.28 -11.20 -6.40
C GLU A 86 -14.69 -10.69 -6.74
N VAL A 87 -15.01 -9.44 -6.39
CA VAL A 87 -16.29 -8.80 -6.69
C VAL A 87 -16.49 -8.67 -8.20
N LEU A 88 -15.47 -8.25 -8.95
CA LEU A 88 -15.53 -8.17 -10.42
C LEU A 88 -15.76 -9.55 -11.05
N ASN A 89 -15.14 -10.59 -10.49
CA ASN A 89 -15.32 -11.97 -10.96
C ASN A 89 -16.72 -12.52 -10.63
N GLU A 90 -17.28 -12.19 -9.46
CA GLU A 90 -18.67 -12.52 -9.10
C GLU A 90 -19.70 -11.79 -9.98
N PHE A 91 -19.48 -10.49 -10.25
CA PHE A 91 -20.30 -9.72 -11.18
C PHE A 91 -20.27 -10.29 -12.60
N GLN A 92 -19.09 -10.68 -13.09
CA GLN A 92 -18.94 -11.29 -14.41
C GLN A 92 -19.73 -12.61 -14.52
N LYS A 93 -19.66 -13.48 -13.50
CA LYS A 93 -20.45 -14.73 -13.44
C LYS A 93 -21.96 -14.46 -13.46
N LEU A 94 -22.42 -13.38 -12.83
CA LEU A 94 -23.82 -12.95 -12.83
C LEU A 94 -24.30 -12.48 -14.21
N ILE A 95 -23.47 -11.67 -14.90
CA ILE A 95 -23.75 -11.22 -16.28
C ILE A 95 -23.82 -12.40 -17.24
N ASP A 96 -22.90 -13.36 -17.12
CA ASP A 96 -22.87 -14.54 -18.00
C ASP A 96 -24.12 -15.42 -17.81
N LYS A 97 -24.63 -15.54 -16.58
CA LYS A 97 -25.91 -16.22 -16.30
C LYS A 97 -27.12 -15.51 -16.92
N ILE A 98 -27.10 -14.18 -17.01
CA ILE A 98 -28.18 -13.41 -17.64
C ILE A 98 -28.12 -13.53 -19.16
N LYS A 99 -26.92 -13.55 -19.76
CA LYS A 99 -26.72 -13.68 -21.21
C LYS A 99 -27.03 -15.08 -21.78
N GLN A 100 -27.10 -16.11 -20.94
CA GLN A 100 -27.45 -17.48 -21.34
C GLN A 100 -28.96 -17.77 -21.31
N ARG A 101 -29.80 -16.77 -21.02
CA ARG A 101 -31.26 -16.81 -21.22
C ARG A 101 -31.63 -16.02 -22.46
#